data_AF-A0A1S4AEF0-F1
#
_entry.id   AF-A0A1S4AEF0-F1
#
_cell.length_a   1.000
_cell.length_b   1.000
_cell.length_c   1.000
_cell.angle_alpha   90.00
_cell.angle_beta   90.00
_cell.angle_gamma   90.00
#
_symmetry.space_group_name_H-M   'P 1'
#
loop_
_entity.id
_entity.type
_entity.pdbx_description
1 polymer ?
#
loop_
_entity_poly.entity_id
_entity_poly.type
_entity_poly.pdbx_seq_one_letter_code
_entity_poly.pdbx_strand_id
1 'polypeptide(L)'
;MGNIETVLSSSIAAVFFAAFVVAGTMCNNLAKGGLFRAGSMDNGDGTAVGWLGHPIFRYKEGRELFVRRMPTLFETFSIVLVDGDGIVRADVPFKRVESKYSVEQVGVTIEFYDGELNGVSYSDPATVKKYARRAQLGEIFELDPQTQILWLTDIAHHHLAIAFIFFVAGHMYRTNFGIGHNMKDLLDAHIPPGGRLEGGHKGLYPTINNSLHFQLGLALASLVVITSLVAQHMYSLPAYAFIAQDFTTQAALYTHHQYIAGFIMTGAFAHGAIFFIRDYNPEQNEDNVLARMLEHKEAIISHLSWASLFLGFHTLGLYVHNDVMLAFGTPEKQILIEPIFAQWIQSAHGKTSYGFDVLLSSTSGPAFNAGRSIWLPGWLNAVNENSNSLFLTIGPGDFLVHHAIALGLHTTTLILVKGALDARGSKLMPDKKDFGYSFPCDGPGRGRFRL
;
A
#
# COMPACT_ATOMS: atom_id res chain seq x y z
N MET A 1 21.37 -21.44 -10.14
CA MET A 1 20.79 -21.48 -8.78
C MET A 1 20.83 -20.06 -8.25
N GLY A 2 19.73 -19.31 -8.38
CA GLY A 2 19.63 -17.96 -7.83
C GLY A 2 19.67 -18.05 -6.31
N ASN A 3 20.49 -17.22 -5.67
CA ASN A 3 20.65 -17.24 -4.21
C ASN A 3 19.29 -17.00 -3.54
N ILE A 4 18.80 -18.04 -2.84
CA ILE A 4 17.58 -18.04 -2.03
C ILE A 4 17.62 -16.93 -0.97
N GLU A 5 18.81 -16.51 -0.54
CA GLU A 5 19.03 -15.33 0.31
C GLU A 5 18.44 -14.04 -0.30
N THR A 6 18.46 -13.88 -1.63
CA THR A 6 17.88 -12.73 -2.33
C THR A 6 16.35 -12.76 -2.31
N VAL A 7 15.73 -13.94 -2.37
CA VAL A 7 14.27 -14.12 -2.36
C VAL A 7 13.68 -13.93 -0.95
N LEU A 8 14.34 -14.46 0.09
CA LEU A 8 13.92 -14.29 1.49
C LEU A 8 14.17 -12.86 2.01
N SER A 9 15.31 -12.27 1.64
CA SER A 9 15.60 -10.86 1.92
C SER A 9 14.56 -9.93 1.27
N SER A 10 14.23 -10.14 -0.01
CA SER A 10 13.25 -9.29 -0.72
C SER A 10 11.82 -9.47 -0.23
N SER A 11 11.40 -10.68 0.17
CA SER A 11 10.05 -10.92 0.67
C SER A 11 9.84 -10.46 2.12
N ILE A 12 10.80 -10.64 3.02
CA ILE A 12 10.73 -10.09 4.39
C ILE A 12 10.83 -8.56 4.35
N ALA A 13 11.70 -8.00 3.51
CA ALA A 13 11.73 -6.57 3.24
C ALA A 13 10.41 -6.08 2.64
N ALA A 14 9.81 -6.77 1.66
CA ALA A 14 8.54 -6.37 1.06
C ALA A 14 7.35 -6.45 2.03
N VAL A 15 7.32 -7.39 2.97
CA VAL A 15 6.21 -7.54 3.94
C VAL A 15 6.30 -6.53 5.08
N PHE A 16 7.47 -6.41 5.72
CA PHE A 16 7.67 -5.38 6.75
C PHE A 16 7.60 -3.99 6.15
N PHE A 17 8.06 -3.82 4.90
CA PHE A 17 8.00 -2.54 4.22
C PHE A 17 6.64 -2.26 3.60
N ALA A 18 5.81 -3.23 3.22
CA ALA A 18 4.42 -2.95 2.86
C ALA A 18 3.60 -2.50 4.07
N ALA A 19 3.83 -3.08 5.26
CA ALA A 19 3.26 -2.55 6.49
C ALA A 19 3.80 -1.14 6.81
N PHE A 20 5.08 -0.87 6.55
CA PHE A 20 5.69 0.47 6.66
C PHE A 20 5.25 1.44 5.56
N VAL A 21 4.91 0.98 4.35
CA VAL A 21 4.40 1.78 3.23
C VAL A 21 2.95 2.10 3.50
N VAL A 22 2.14 1.18 4.05
CA VAL A 22 0.79 1.50 4.55
C VAL A 22 0.85 2.53 5.67
N ALA A 23 1.79 2.42 6.60
CA ALA A 23 1.99 3.41 7.65
C ALA A 23 2.68 4.70 7.16
N GLY A 24 3.52 4.62 6.12
CA GLY A 24 4.42 5.68 5.66
C GLY A 24 3.89 6.49 4.48
N THR A 25 3.05 5.91 3.62
CA THR A 25 2.25 6.68 2.65
C THR A 25 1.13 7.45 3.35
N MET A 26 0.74 7.03 4.56
CA MET A 26 -0.18 7.78 5.42
C MET A 26 0.50 8.77 6.37
N CYS A 27 1.81 8.63 6.60
CA CYS A 27 2.59 9.53 7.45
C CYS A 27 3.92 9.89 6.77
N ASN A 28 3.86 10.81 5.80
CA ASN A 28 5.06 11.54 5.40
C ASN A 28 5.54 12.40 6.57
N ASN A 29 6.54 11.90 7.29
CA ASN A 29 7.30 12.67 8.27
C ASN A 29 8.79 12.66 7.88
N LEU A 30 9.14 13.51 6.91
CA LEU A 30 10.51 14.01 6.75
C LEU A 30 10.63 15.32 7.54
N ALA A 31 10.49 15.22 8.86
CA ALA A 31 10.95 16.24 9.79
C ALA A 31 12.49 16.20 9.84
N LYS A 32 13.14 16.81 8.85
CA LYS A 32 14.46 17.44 8.95
C LYS A 32 14.61 18.38 7.75
N GLY A 33 14.59 19.67 8.04
CA GLY A 33 14.75 20.72 7.02
C GLY A 33 16.04 20.51 6.23
N GLY A 34 15.89 20.48 4.90
CA GLY A 34 17.01 20.46 3.97
C GLY A 34 16.70 19.63 2.73
N LEU A 35 16.75 20.29 1.58
CA LEU A 35 16.89 19.76 0.22
C LEU A 35 15.65 19.55 -0.67
N PHE A 36 14.41 19.59 -0.18
CA PHE A 36 13.23 19.58 -1.08
C PHE A 36 12.08 20.42 -0.48
N ARG A 37 11.95 21.67 -0.91
CA ARG A 37 10.70 22.42 -0.74
C ARG A 37 9.81 22.07 -1.94
N ALA A 38 8.86 21.16 -1.76
CA ALA A 38 7.78 20.95 -2.73
C ALA A 38 6.88 22.20 -2.73
N GLY A 39 6.61 22.75 -3.91
CA GLY A 39 5.56 23.76 -4.09
C GLY A 39 4.17 23.13 -4.03
N SER A 40 3.11 23.95 -4.09
CA SER A 40 1.75 23.45 -4.27
C SER A 40 1.65 22.72 -5.62
N MET A 41 1.39 21.43 -5.53
CA MET A 41 1.29 20.46 -6.63
C MET A 41 -0.14 20.43 -7.21
N ASP A 42 -0.90 21.51 -7.01
CA ASP A 42 -2.36 21.50 -7.21
C ASP A 42 -2.77 22.14 -8.56
N ASN A 43 -1.83 22.75 -9.30
CA ASN A 43 -2.15 23.66 -10.40
C ASN A 43 -1.70 23.21 -11.80
N GLY A 44 -1.29 21.95 -11.99
CA GLY A 44 -0.77 21.55 -13.29
C GLY A 44 -0.67 20.06 -13.58
N ASP A 45 -1.15 19.17 -12.71
CA ASP A 45 -1.13 17.73 -12.95
C ASP A 45 -2.57 17.21 -13.10
N GLY A 46 -2.76 16.05 -13.73
CA GLY A 46 -4.08 15.50 -14.07
C GLY A 46 -3.96 14.49 -15.20
N THR A 47 -5.09 13.96 -15.67
CA THR A 47 -5.11 13.11 -16.86
C THR A 47 -4.93 13.96 -18.11
N ALA A 48 -4.05 13.57 -19.03
CA ALA A 48 -3.97 14.21 -20.34
C ALA A 48 -5.28 14.03 -21.08
N VAL A 49 -6.09 15.09 -21.13
CA VAL A 49 -7.39 15.12 -21.82
C VAL A 49 -7.27 15.74 -23.20
N GLY A 50 -6.24 16.56 -23.42
CA GLY A 50 -6.00 17.23 -24.68
C GLY A 50 -4.51 17.46 -24.91
N TRP A 51 -4.12 17.49 -26.18
CA TRP A 51 -2.82 17.97 -26.59
C TRP A 51 -3.00 19.33 -27.26
N LEU A 52 -2.40 20.37 -26.68
CA LEU A 52 -2.59 21.74 -27.16
C LEU A 52 -1.84 22.01 -28.48
N GLY A 53 -1.01 21.07 -28.93
CA GLY A 53 -0.19 21.20 -30.14
C GLY A 53 1.29 21.35 -29.83
N HIS A 54 2.13 21.16 -30.85
CA HIS A 54 3.58 21.31 -30.77
C HIS A 54 3.95 22.80 -30.76
N PRO A 55 4.44 23.36 -29.64
CA PRO A 55 4.79 24.77 -29.56
C PRO A 55 6.18 25.05 -30.13
N ILE A 56 6.24 25.84 -31.19
CA ILE A 56 7.49 26.38 -31.72
C ILE A 56 7.67 27.80 -31.18
N PHE A 57 8.69 28.00 -30.35
CA PHE A 57 9.07 29.32 -29.87
C PHE A 57 10.01 29.96 -30.90
N ARG A 58 9.70 31.17 -31.37
CA ARG A 58 10.54 31.89 -32.33
C ARG A 58 11.10 33.17 -31.73
N TYR A 59 12.40 33.37 -31.95
CA TYR A 59 13.08 34.64 -31.74
C TYR A 59 13.11 35.45 -33.04
N LYS A 60 13.40 36.75 -32.93
CA LYS A 60 13.64 37.68 -34.05
C LYS A 60 14.34 36.99 -35.23
N GLU A 61 13.89 37.28 -36.45
CA GLU A 61 14.31 36.63 -37.71
C GLU A 61 13.81 35.19 -37.90
N GLY A 62 12.86 34.72 -37.09
CA GLY A 62 12.19 33.42 -37.28
C GLY A 62 12.97 32.21 -36.75
N ARG A 63 14.07 32.43 -36.02
CA ARG A 63 14.87 31.35 -35.44
C ARG A 63 14.11 30.63 -34.34
N GLU A 64 14.07 29.31 -34.44
CA GLU A 64 13.45 28.44 -33.47
C GLU A 64 14.26 28.35 -32.16
N LEU A 65 13.56 28.34 -31.05
CA LEU A 65 14.08 28.20 -29.71
C LEU A 65 13.51 26.95 -29.05
N PHE A 66 14.38 26.21 -28.38
CA PHE A 66 14.03 25.05 -27.58
C PHE A 66 13.93 25.45 -26.11
N VAL A 67 12.80 25.13 -25.49
CA VAL A 67 12.61 25.30 -24.05
C VAL A 67 13.47 24.27 -23.32
N ARG A 68 14.43 24.74 -22.52
CA ARG A 68 15.20 23.90 -21.61
C ARG A 68 14.95 24.31 -20.18
N ARG A 69 14.70 23.27 -19.36
CA ARG A 69 14.78 23.37 -17.91
C ARG A 69 16.20 23.02 -17.50
N MET A 70 16.82 23.86 -16.66
CA MET A 70 18.10 23.53 -16.07
C MET A 70 17.96 22.28 -15.20
N PRO A 71 18.72 21.20 -15.46
CA PRO A 71 18.59 19.96 -14.68
C PRO A 71 19.22 20.16 -13.30
N THR A 72 18.42 20.37 -12.25
CA THR A 72 18.80 20.13 -10.84
C THR A 72 17.58 19.98 -9.92
N LEU A 73 17.81 19.34 -8.77
CA LEU A 73 16.93 18.85 -7.68
C LEU A 73 15.74 19.71 -7.17
N PHE A 74 15.41 20.89 -7.71
CA PHE A 74 14.42 21.82 -7.14
C PHE A 74 13.48 22.42 -8.21
N GLU A 75 12.17 22.34 -7.98
CA GLU A 75 11.09 22.55 -8.98
C GLU A 75 10.84 23.98 -9.48
N THR A 76 11.57 25.00 -9.02
CA THR A 76 11.26 26.40 -9.38
C THR A 76 12.50 27.22 -9.72
N PHE A 77 13.15 26.92 -10.85
CA PHE A 77 14.15 27.80 -11.46
C PHE A 77 13.75 28.29 -12.85
N SER A 78 14.43 29.36 -13.28
CA SER A 78 14.21 30.09 -14.52
C SER A 78 14.20 29.18 -15.75
N ILE A 79 13.26 29.41 -16.66
CA ILE A 79 13.19 28.68 -17.92
C ILE A 79 14.06 29.41 -18.93
N VAL A 80 14.92 28.68 -19.64
CA VAL A 80 15.77 29.24 -20.69
C VAL A 80 15.38 28.68 -22.04
N LEU A 81 15.36 29.56 -23.02
CA LEU A 81 15.07 29.28 -24.42
C LEU A 81 16.39 29.37 -25.19
N VAL A 82 16.84 28.24 -25.73
CA VAL A 82 18.11 28.11 -26.45
C VAL A 82 17.87 27.93 -27.94
N ASP A 83 18.72 28.50 -28.79
CA ASP A 83 18.68 28.23 -30.24
C ASP A 83 19.30 26.85 -30.56
N GLY A 84 19.28 26.47 -31.85
CA GLY A 84 19.86 25.20 -32.33
C GLY A 84 21.36 25.05 -32.09
N ASP A 85 22.08 26.16 -31.87
CA ASP A 85 23.51 26.19 -31.53
C ASP A 85 23.75 26.08 -30.01
N GLY A 86 22.68 25.97 -29.21
CA GLY A 86 22.73 25.88 -27.76
C GLY A 86 22.94 27.23 -27.05
N ILE A 87 22.80 28.35 -27.75
CA ILE A 87 22.98 29.70 -27.19
C ILE A 87 21.64 30.17 -26.58
N VAL A 88 21.69 30.65 -25.33
CA VAL A 88 20.52 31.24 -24.66
C VAL A 88 20.12 32.55 -25.34
N ARG A 89 18.89 32.62 -25.84
CA ARG A 89 18.34 33.82 -26.49
C ARG A 89 17.23 34.48 -25.70
N ALA A 90 16.50 33.73 -24.89
CA ALA A 90 15.50 34.27 -24.00
C ALA A 90 15.40 33.49 -22.68
N ASP A 91 14.90 34.13 -21.63
CA ASP A 91 14.66 33.50 -20.34
C ASP A 91 13.37 33.99 -19.65
N VAL A 92 12.84 33.15 -18.76
CA VAL A 92 11.76 33.47 -17.85
C VAL A 92 12.33 33.50 -16.44
N PRO A 93 12.78 34.67 -15.95
CA PRO A 93 13.50 34.75 -14.68
C PRO A 93 12.57 34.52 -13.48
N PHE A 94 13.13 33.92 -12.42
CA PHE A 94 12.42 33.64 -11.16
C PHE A 94 12.10 34.91 -10.34
N LYS A 95 13.02 35.89 -10.31
CA LYS A 95 12.79 37.21 -9.71
C LYS A 95 12.64 38.26 -10.81
N ARG A 96 11.77 39.26 -10.60
CA ARG A 96 11.63 40.46 -11.47
C ARG A 96 12.85 41.40 -11.41
N VAL A 97 14.06 40.85 -11.33
CA VAL A 97 15.28 41.62 -11.56
C VAL A 97 15.53 41.57 -13.07
N GLU A 98 15.88 42.72 -13.65
CA GLU A 98 16.00 42.96 -15.09
C GLU A 98 16.97 41.98 -15.78
N SER A 99 16.47 40.82 -16.19
CA SER A 99 17.19 39.96 -17.13
C SER A 99 17.16 40.63 -18.50
N LYS A 100 18.35 40.89 -19.06
CA LYS A 100 18.52 41.38 -20.45
C LYS A 100 17.92 40.42 -21.49
N TYR A 101 17.73 39.15 -21.12
CA TYR A 101 17.16 38.12 -21.97
C TYR A 101 15.70 37.81 -21.63
N SER A 102 15.04 38.59 -20.76
CA SER A 102 13.65 38.31 -20.36
C SER A 102 12.76 38.24 -21.59
N VAL A 103 11.87 37.25 -21.66
CA VAL A 103 10.86 37.09 -22.73
C VAL A 103 10.09 38.40 -23.00
N GLU A 104 9.90 39.25 -21.97
CA GLU A 104 9.26 40.57 -22.09
C GLU A 104 10.10 41.60 -22.87
N GLN A 105 11.42 41.54 -22.76
CA GLN A 105 12.34 42.50 -23.38
C GLN A 105 12.77 42.04 -24.78
N VAL A 106 12.88 40.72 -24.95
CA VAL A 106 13.46 40.09 -26.15
C VAL A 106 12.42 39.92 -27.26
N GLY A 107 11.14 39.74 -26.91
CA GLY A 107 10.03 39.56 -27.86
C GLY A 107 10.09 38.18 -28.52
N VAL A 108 9.62 37.16 -27.80
CA VAL A 108 9.50 35.78 -28.30
C VAL A 108 8.04 35.56 -28.69
N THR A 109 7.81 34.93 -29.85
CA THR A 109 6.48 34.47 -30.25
C THR A 109 6.40 32.96 -30.10
N ILE A 110 5.20 32.45 -29.85
CA ILE A 110 4.89 31.01 -29.84
C ILE A 110 3.89 30.74 -30.95
N GLU A 111 4.11 29.70 -31.73
CA GLU A 111 3.22 29.22 -32.77
C GLU A 111 2.97 27.73 -32.53
N PHE A 112 1.72 27.31 -32.57
CA PHE A 112 1.33 25.93 -32.32
C PHE A 112 1.07 25.18 -33.63
N TYR A 113 1.66 24.01 -33.76
CA TYR A 113 1.46 23.11 -34.89
C TYR A 113 0.71 21.87 -34.43
N ASP A 114 -0.36 21.54 -35.16
CA ASP A 114 -1.27 20.44 -34.84
C ASP A 114 -1.93 20.60 -33.44
N GLY A 115 -2.75 19.64 -33.02
CA GLY A 115 -3.48 19.71 -31.75
C GLY A 115 -4.55 20.81 -31.68
N GLU A 116 -4.99 21.16 -30.47
CA GLU A 116 -6.14 22.06 -30.27
C GLU A 116 -5.85 23.52 -30.64
N LEU A 117 -4.61 23.98 -30.53
CA LEU A 117 -4.22 25.35 -30.87
C LEU A 117 -3.56 25.44 -32.26
N ASN A 118 -3.77 24.46 -33.14
CA ASN A 118 -3.13 24.43 -34.45
C ASN A 118 -3.32 25.75 -35.24
N GLY A 119 -2.20 26.33 -35.69
CA GLY A 119 -2.18 27.58 -36.46
C GLY A 119 -2.37 28.85 -35.63
N VAL A 120 -2.52 28.74 -34.31
CA VAL A 120 -2.61 29.89 -33.40
C VAL A 120 -1.21 30.35 -33.01
N SER A 121 -0.99 31.66 -33.06
CA SER A 121 0.25 32.27 -32.58
C SER A 121 -0.02 33.34 -31.52
N TYR A 122 0.84 33.38 -30.50
CA TYR A 122 0.79 34.38 -29.44
C TYR A 122 2.13 35.13 -29.40
N SER A 123 2.05 36.44 -29.22
CA SER A 123 3.20 37.34 -29.05
C SER A 123 3.20 38.04 -27.70
N ASP A 124 2.15 37.87 -26.90
CA ASP A 124 2.04 38.51 -25.61
C ASP A 124 2.97 37.82 -24.59
N PRO A 125 3.81 38.57 -23.87
CA PRO A 125 4.79 37.97 -22.96
C PRO A 125 4.20 37.12 -21.84
N ALA A 126 2.96 37.41 -21.41
CA ALA A 126 2.30 36.68 -20.34
C ALA A 126 1.93 35.24 -20.77
N THR A 127 1.33 35.09 -21.95
CA THR A 127 0.91 33.80 -22.51
C THR A 127 2.11 33.00 -22.99
N VAL A 128 3.13 33.64 -23.58
CA VAL A 128 4.39 32.97 -23.95
C VAL A 128 5.08 32.41 -22.70
N LYS A 129 5.14 33.17 -21.59
CA LYS A 129 5.64 32.66 -20.30
C LYS A 129 4.80 31.52 -19.76
N LYS A 130 3.47 31.60 -19.86
CA LYS A 130 2.55 30.54 -19.42
C LYS A 130 2.83 29.23 -20.16
N TYR A 131 2.95 29.27 -21.49
CA TYR A 131 3.18 28.08 -22.29
C TYR A 131 4.62 27.56 -22.22
N ALA A 132 5.62 28.44 -22.13
CA ALA A 132 7.00 28.02 -21.84
C ALA A 132 7.12 27.28 -20.50
N ARG A 133 6.33 27.68 -19.49
CA ARG A 133 6.23 26.98 -18.19
C ARG A 133 5.48 25.66 -18.23
N ARG A 134 4.56 25.49 -19.19
CA ARG A 134 3.79 24.25 -19.37
C ARG A 134 4.46 23.26 -20.31
N ALA A 135 5.37 23.72 -21.18
CA ALA A 135 6.12 22.86 -22.06
C ALA A 135 7.01 21.89 -21.25
N GLN A 136 6.68 20.60 -21.32
CA GLN A 136 7.47 19.50 -20.77
C GLN A 136 8.06 18.72 -21.95
N LEU A 137 9.39 18.61 -22.00
CA LEU A 137 10.11 18.01 -23.14
C LEU A 137 9.77 18.62 -24.51
N GLY A 138 9.28 19.86 -24.52
CA GLY A 138 8.87 20.56 -25.74
C GLY A 138 7.38 20.46 -26.05
N GLU A 139 6.59 19.66 -25.32
CA GLU A 139 5.15 19.46 -25.58
C GLU A 139 4.27 20.08 -24.50
N ILE A 140 3.03 20.44 -24.87
CA ILE A 140 2.06 21.00 -23.93
C ILE A 140 0.78 20.15 -23.91
N PHE A 141 0.50 19.58 -22.74
CA PHE A 141 -0.72 18.82 -22.48
C PHE A 141 -1.72 19.67 -21.67
N GLU A 142 -3.00 19.45 -21.94
CA GLU A 142 -4.09 19.82 -21.05
C GLU A 142 -4.38 18.67 -20.10
N LEU A 143 -4.35 18.98 -18.81
CA LEU A 143 -4.43 18.00 -17.74
C LEU A 143 -5.70 18.29 -16.96
N ASP A 144 -6.59 17.29 -16.89
CA ASP A 144 -7.85 17.39 -16.16
C ASP A 144 -7.68 16.95 -14.70
N PRO A 145 -7.91 17.85 -13.73
CA PRO A 145 -7.86 17.53 -12.30
C PRO A 145 -9.13 16.85 -11.78
N GLN A 146 -10.20 16.70 -12.58
CA GLN A 146 -11.51 16.19 -12.13
C GLN A 146 -11.64 14.67 -12.09
N THR A 147 -10.62 13.91 -12.48
CA THR A 147 -10.74 12.46 -12.64
C THR A 147 -10.71 11.65 -11.34
N GLN A 148 -10.61 12.30 -10.17
CA GLN A 148 -10.58 11.66 -8.84
C GLN A 148 -9.49 10.58 -8.73
N ILE A 149 -8.34 10.81 -9.34
CA ILE A 149 -7.19 9.91 -9.33
C ILE A 149 -6.03 10.48 -8.50
N LEU A 150 -5.10 9.60 -8.11
CA LEU A 150 -3.79 10.01 -7.63
C LEU A 150 -3.02 10.78 -8.70
N TRP A 151 -2.32 11.84 -8.29
CA TRP A 151 -1.51 12.65 -9.21
C TRP A 151 -0.35 11.83 -9.79
N LEU A 152 -0.08 11.97 -11.08
CA LEU A 152 1.01 11.25 -11.75
C LEU A 152 2.39 11.62 -11.20
N THR A 153 2.56 12.87 -10.78
CA THR A 153 3.77 13.37 -10.10
C THR A 153 3.98 12.71 -8.75
N ASP A 154 2.90 12.50 -7.98
CA ASP A 154 2.94 11.71 -6.73
C ASP A 154 3.33 10.27 -6.99
N ILE A 155 2.77 9.64 -8.03
CA ILE A 155 3.11 8.27 -8.40
C ILE A 155 4.59 8.20 -8.81
N ALA A 156 5.10 9.14 -9.60
CA ALA A 156 6.50 9.17 -10.00
C ALA A 156 7.44 9.39 -8.81
N HIS A 157 7.11 10.32 -7.91
CA HIS A 157 7.87 10.55 -6.68
C HIS A 157 7.85 9.32 -5.77
N HIS A 158 6.69 8.67 -5.62
CA HIS A 158 6.53 7.43 -4.88
C HIS A 158 7.48 6.35 -5.41
N HIS A 159 7.49 6.13 -6.74
CA HIS A 159 8.39 5.14 -7.37
C HIS A 159 9.87 5.46 -7.17
N LEU A 160 10.24 6.75 -7.24
CA LEU A 160 11.62 7.17 -6.97
C LEU A 160 12.01 6.91 -5.51
N ALA A 161 11.14 7.25 -4.56
CA ALA A 161 11.37 7.05 -3.13
C ALA A 161 11.53 5.56 -2.79
N ILE A 162 10.63 4.69 -3.27
CA ILE A 162 10.73 3.24 -3.02
C ILE A 162 11.97 2.64 -3.70
N ALA A 163 12.37 3.15 -4.88
CA ALA A 163 13.58 2.68 -5.57
C ALA A 163 14.83 2.97 -4.73
N PHE A 164 14.94 4.16 -4.14
CA PHE A 164 16.04 4.48 -3.23
C PHE A 164 16.03 3.63 -1.97
N ILE A 165 14.86 3.39 -1.39
CA ILE A 165 14.75 2.54 -0.19
C ILE A 165 15.18 1.11 -0.51
N PHE A 166 14.68 0.51 -1.59
CA PHE A 166 15.06 -0.84 -1.99
C PHE A 166 16.52 -0.93 -2.43
N PHE A 167 17.07 0.13 -3.02
CA PHE A 167 18.49 0.21 -3.30
C PHE A 167 19.31 0.12 -2.01
N VAL A 168 18.99 0.89 -0.98
CA VAL A 168 19.70 0.83 0.32
C VAL A 168 19.48 -0.53 1.00
N ALA A 169 18.24 -1.01 1.05
CA ALA A 169 17.90 -2.29 1.67
C ALA A 169 18.60 -3.48 1.00
N GLY A 170 18.78 -3.43 -0.33
CA GLY A 170 19.49 -4.45 -1.10
C GLY A 170 20.97 -4.62 -0.74
N HIS A 171 21.57 -3.66 -0.04
CA HIS A 171 22.98 -3.69 0.39
C HIS A 171 23.16 -4.07 1.88
N MET A 172 22.10 -4.46 2.59
CA MET A 172 22.18 -4.81 4.01
C MET A 172 22.85 -6.16 4.27
N TYR A 173 22.70 -7.13 3.37
CA TYR A 173 23.11 -8.51 3.59
C TYR A 173 24.52 -8.78 3.04
N ARG A 174 25.29 -9.59 3.77
CA ARG A 174 26.69 -9.87 3.46
C ARG A 174 26.81 -10.63 2.16
N THR A 175 27.70 -10.17 1.28
CA THR A 175 28.02 -10.82 0.00
C THR A 175 29.51 -11.17 -0.07
N ASN A 176 29.99 -11.59 -1.25
CA ASN A 176 31.41 -11.89 -1.51
C ASN A 176 32.36 -10.70 -1.23
N PHE A 177 31.83 -9.48 -1.10
CA PHE A 177 32.59 -8.28 -0.73
C PHE A 177 32.91 -8.18 0.77
N GLY A 178 32.45 -9.13 1.60
CA GLY A 178 32.81 -9.24 3.02
C GLY A 178 32.11 -8.26 3.97
N ILE A 179 31.38 -7.27 3.45
CA ILE A 179 30.61 -6.27 4.22
C ILE A 179 29.12 -6.64 4.20
N GLY A 180 28.42 -6.41 5.32
CA GLY A 180 26.98 -6.65 5.49
C GLY A 180 26.67 -7.66 6.61
N HIS A 181 25.39 -7.99 6.77
CA HIS A 181 24.92 -8.92 7.81
C HIS A 181 24.66 -10.33 7.27
N ASN A 182 25.04 -11.34 8.06
CA ASN A 182 24.66 -12.72 7.83
C ASN A 182 23.30 -13.00 8.48
N MET A 183 22.34 -13.49 7.71
CA MET A 183 20.97 -13.72 8.19
C MET A 183 20.90 -14.78 9.28
N LYS A 184 21.76 -15.81 9.23
CA LYS A 184 21.84 -16.81 10.30
C LYS A 184 22.28 -16.18 11.62
N ASP A 185 23.35 -15.39 11.59
CA ASP A 185 23.90 -14.75 12.78
C ASP A 185 22.91 -13.74 13.38
N LEU A 186 22.17 -13.02 12.53
CA LEU A 186 21.09 -12.13 12.95
C LEU A 186 19.96 -12.88 13.68
N LEU A 187 19.52 -14.01 13.14
CA LEU A 187 18.48 -14.83 13.76
C LEU A 187 18.95 -15.42 15.08
N ASP A 188 20.14 -16.04 15.10
CA ASP A 188 20.70 -16.69 16.29
C ASP A 188 20.98 -15.69 17.43
N ALA A 189 21.33 -14.43 17.09
CA ALA A 189 21.53 -13.36 18.06
C ALA A 189 20.22 -12.79 18.63
N HIS A 190 19.08 -12.98 17.95
CA HIS A 190 17.80 -12.40 18.35
C HIS A 190 17.09 -13.28 19.40
N ILE A 191 17.57 -13.20 20.63
CA ILE A 191 16.99 -13.89 21.79
C ILE A 191 16.29 -12.85 22.67
N PRO A 192 15.00 -13.04 23.00
CA PRO A 192 14.25 -12.06 23.76
C PRO A 192 14.79 -11.91 25.19
N PRO A 193 14.90 -10.68 25.72
CA PRO A 193 15.52 -10.42 27.02
C PRO A 193 14.76 -11.05 28.20
N GLY A 194 13.47 -11.38 28.02
CA GLY A 194 12.63 -11.97 29.05
C GLY A 194 12.79 -13.49 29.24
N GLY A 195 13.56 -14.19 28.40
CA GLY A 195 13.82 -15.64 28.53
C GLY A 195 12.59 -16.57 28.33
N ARG A 196 11.38 -16.02 28.18
CA ARG A 196 10.12 -16.77 28.08
C ARG A 196 9.90 -17.47 26.72
N LEU A 197 10.83 -17.35 25.77
CA LEU A 197 10.76 -18.01 24.46
C LEU A 197 12.01 -18.88 24.20
N GLU A 198 12.68 -19.32 25.28
CA GLU A 198 13.82 -20.26 25.25
C GLU A 198 14.90 -19.87 24.24
N GLY A 199 15.25 -20.79 23.33
CA GLY A 199 16.27 -20.63 22.29
C GLY A 199 15.90 -19.66 21.18
N GLY A 200 14.70 -19.08 21.20
CA GLY A 200 14.28 -18.04 20.27
C GLY A 200 14.29 -18.53 18.82
N HIS A 201 15.00 -17.82 17.96
CA HIS A 201 15.06 -18.10 16.52
C HIS A 201 16.15 -19.09 16.10
N LYS A 202 16.84 -19.74 17.05
CA LYS A 202 17.88 -20.73 16.75
C LYS A 202 17.34 -21.86 15.87
N GLY A 203 18.14 -22.25 14.88
CA GLY A 203 17.79 -23.33 13.95
C GLY A 203 16.77 -22.95 12.87
N LEU A 204 16.15 -21.76 12.93
CA LEU A 204 15.19 -21.34 11.90
C LEU A 204 15.84 -21.15 10.53
N TYR A 205 17.04 -20.58 10.46
CA TYR A 205 17.73 -20.35 9.18
C TYR A 205 17.87 -21.65 8.35
N PRO A 206 18.46 -22.75 8.87
CA PRO A 206 18.51 -24.00 8.12
C PRO A 206 17.14 -24.66 7.94
N THR A 207 16.19 -24.53 8.88
CA THR A 207 14.82 -25.06 8.73
C THR A 207 14.10 -24.43 7.54
N ILE A 208 14.22 -23.11 7.38
CA ILE A 208 13.64 -22.36 6.26
C ILE A 208 14.39 -22.66 4.96
N ASN A 209 15.72 -22.62 4.99
CA ASN A 209 16.52 -22.72 3.77
C ASN A 209 16.46 -24.11 3.12
N ASN A 210 16.26 -25.17 3.93
CA ASN A 210 16.22 -26.54 3.44
C ASN A 210 14.82 -27.00 3.00
N SER A 211 13.75 -26.28 3.34
CA SER A 211 12.38 -26.64 2.96
C SER A 211 11.77 -25.67 1.96
N LEU A 212 11.48 -26.17 0.75
CA LEU A 212 10.72 -25.42 -0.25
C LEU A 212 9.28 -25.19 0.19
N HIS A 213 8.68 -26.13 0.95
CA HIS A 213 7.32 -25.96 1.47
C HIS A 213 7.24 -24.84 2.49
N PHE A 214 8.26 -24.68 3.36
CA PHE A 214 8.30 -23.56 4.29
C PHE A 214 8.48 -22.22 3.57
N GLN A 215 9.40 -22.14 2.61
CA GLN A 215 9.61 -20.93 1.80
C GLN A 215 8.36 -20.54 1.02
N LEU A 216 7.72 -21.51 0.37
CA LEU A 216 6.49 -21.26 -0.38
C LEU A 216 5.35 -20.85 0.55
N GLY A 217 5.21 -21.48 1.72
CA GLY A 217 4.23 -21.07 2.73
C GLY A 217 4.40 -19.60 3.15
N LEU A 218 5.64 -19.19 3.45
CA LEU A 218 5.94 -17.80 3.79
C LEU A 218 5.72 -16.83 2.63
N ALA A 219 6.14 -17.20 1.41
CA ALA A 219 5.97 -16.35 0.23
C ALA A 219 4.49 -16.14 -0.10
N LEU A 220 3.67 -17.20 -0.02
CA LEU A 220 2.22 -17.11 -0.19
C LEU A 220 1.59 -16.28 0.93
N ALA A 221 1.95 -16.49 2.20
CA ALA A 221 1.42 -15.70 3.32
C ALA A 221 1.73 -14.20 3.16
N SER A 222 2.95 -13.89 2.73
CA SER A 222 3.41 -12.54 2.40
C SER A 222 2.57 -11.92 1.28
N LEU A 223 2.42 -12.67 0.18
CA LEU A 223 1.71 -12.22 -1.02
C LEU A 223 0.22 -12.00 -0.73
N VAL A 224 -0.42 -12.82 0.11
CA VAL A 224 -1.83 -12.64 0.52
C VAL A 224 -2.08 -11.27 1.12
N VAL A 225 -1.22 -10.85 2.05
CA VAL A 225 -1.35 -9.56 2.72
C VAL A 225 -1.27 -8.44 1.69
N ILE A 226 -0.31 -8.53 0.77
CA ILE A 226 -0.16 -7.55 -0.32
C ILE A 226 -1.36 -7.57 -1.27
N THR A 227 -1.82 -8.73 -1.72
CA THR A 227 -2.94 -8.85 -2.67
C THR A 227 -4.24 -8.30 -2.08
N SER A 228 -4.53 -8.58 -0.80
CA SER A 228 -5.68 -8.00 -0.11
C SER A 228 -5.52 -6.48 0.07
N LEU A 229 -4.33 -6.02 0.44
CA LEU A 229 -4.04 -4.60 0.58
C LEU A 229 -4.19 -3.83 -0.74
N VAL A 230 -3.72 -4.40 -1.86
CA VAL A 230 -3.90 -3.85 -3.21
C VAL A 230 -5.39 -3.63 -3.49
N ALA A 231 -6.24 -4.62 -3.19
CA ALA A 231 -7.68 -4.48 -3.36
C ALA A 231 -8.24 -3.31 -2.52
N GLN A 232 -7.84 -3.19 -1.25
CA GLN A 232 -8.32 -2.14 -0.36
C GLN A 232 -7.84 -0.75 -0.78
N HIS A 233 -6.60 -0.63 -1.26
CA HIS A 233 -6.03 0.65 -1.69
C HIS A 233 -6.56 1.08 -3.07
N MET A 234 -6.77 0.16 -4.01
CA MET A 234 -7.20 0.52 -5.37
C MET A 234 -8.61 1.12 -5.42
N TYR A 235 -9.52 0.69 -4.54
CA TYR A 235 -10.87 1.27 -4.51
C TYR A 235 -10.91 2.61 -3.75
N SER A 236 -10.10 2.78 -2.70
CA SER A 236 -10.10 3.98 -1.85
C SER A 236 -9.16 5.08 -2.33
N LEU A 237 -8.09 4.73 -3.06
CA LEU A 237 -7.11 5.62 -3.67
C LEU A 237 -6.91 5.23 -5.15
N PRO A 238 -7.85 5.58 -6.04
CA PRO A 238 -7.80 5.22 -7.46
C PRO A 238 -6.54 5.76 -8.15
N ALA A 239 -5.72 4.88 -8.72
CA ALA A 239 -4.46 5.27 -9.40
C ALA A 239 -4.59 5.40 -10.93
N TYR A 240 -5.71 4.97 -11.51
CA TYR A 240 -5.92 4.93 -12.96
C TYR A 240 -6.98 5.92 -13.41
N ALA A 241 -6.72 6.59 -14.53
CA ALA A 241 -7.64 7.49 -15.22
C ALA A 241 -9.07 6.94 -15.30
N PHE A 242 -10.06 7.74 -14.88
CA PHE A 242 -11.50 7.45 -14.96
C PHE A 242 -12.00 6.18 -14.24
N ILE A 243 -11.12 5.43 -13.56
CA ILE A 243 -11.53 4.18 -12.89
C ILE A 243 -12.51 4.43 -11.74
N ALA A 244 -12.44 5.61 -11.10
CA ALA A 244 -13.38 6.01 -10.05
C ALA A 244 -14.82 6.18 -10.55
N GLN A 245 -15.00 6.39 -11.86
CA GLN A 245 -16.31 6.56 -12.50
C GLN A 245 -16.81 5.23 -13.09
N ASP A 246 -15.91 4.28 -13.37
CA ASP A 246 -16.26 2.94 -13.82
C ASP A 246 -16.45 1.98 -12.63
N PHE A 247 -17.68 1.99 -12.10
CA PHE A 247 -18.07 1.14 -10.99
C PHE A 247 -17.94 -0.35 -11.28
N THR A 248 -18.13 -0.77 -12.54
CA THR A 248 -18.06 -2.19 -12.90
C THR A 248 -16.63 -2.68 -12.81
N THR A 249 -15.68 -1.91 -13.34
CA THR A 249 -14.26 -2.22 -13.27
C THR A 249 -13.74 -2.22 -11.83
N GLN A 250 -14.13 -1.24 -11.00
CA GLN A 250 -13.74 -1.23 -9.58
C GLN A 250 -14.28 -2.44 -8.82
N ALA A 251 -15.56 -2.77 -8.98
CA ALA A 251 -16.17 -3.92 -8.32
C ALA A 251 -15.52 -5.24 -8.75
N ALA A 252 -15.23 -5.38 -10.06
CA ALA A 252 -14.55 -6.55 -10.61
C ALA A 252 -13.13 -6.69 -10.06
N LEU A 253 -12.33 -5.62 -10.05
CA LEU A 253 -10.94 -5.64 -9.57
C LEU A 253 -10.85 -5.92 -8.07
N TYR A 254 -11.71 -5.30 -7.27
CA TYR A 254 -11.78 -5.57 -5.83
C TYR A 254 -12.09 -7.04 -5.55
N THR A 255 -13.16 -7.55 -6.17
CA THR A 255 -13.60 -8.94 -5.99
C THR A 255 -12.53 -9.92 -6.47
N HIS A 256 -11.94 -9.67 -7.64
CA HIS A 256 -10.89 -10.50 -8.22
C HIS A 256 -9.69 -10.65 -7.26
N HIS A 257 -9.15 -9.54 -6.77
CA HIS A 257 -7.99 -9.57 -5.87
C HIS A 257 -8.33 -10.18 -4.50
N GLN A 258 -9.53 -9.95 -3.96
CA GLN A 258 -9.96 -10.57 -2.70
C GLN A 258 -10.10 -12.09 -2.82
N TYR A 259 -10.68 -12.60 -3.91
CA TYR A 259 -10.75 -14.05 -4.15
C TYR A 259 -9.37 -14.67 -4.34
N ILE A 260 -8.48 -14.02 -5.11
CA ILE A 260 -7.10 -14.47 -5.26
C ILE A 260 -6.39 -14.50 -3.89
N ALA A 261 -6.53 -13.45 -3.08
CA ALA A 261 -5.95 -13.41 -1.74
C ALA A 261 -6.47 -14.58 -0.88
N GLY A 262 -7.76 -14.91 -0.94
CA GLY A 262 -8.33 -16.07 -0.27
C GLY A 262 -7.69 -17.41 -0.72
N PHE A 263 -7.54 -17.62 -2.03
CA PHE A 263 -6.89 -18.84 -2.55
C PHE A 263 -5.43 -18.95 -2.13
N ILE A 264 -4.65 -17.86 -2.26
CA ILE A 264 -3.24 -17.84 -1.87
C ILE A 264 -3.10 -18.07 -0.34
N MET A 265 -4.06 -17.58 0.46
CA MET A 265 -4.08 -17.77 1.92
C MET A 265 -4.23 -19.24 2.28
N THR A 266 -5.22 -19.92 1.72
CA THR A 266 -5.39 -21.37 1.97
C THR A 266 -4.16 -22.17 1.52
N GLY A 267 -3.54 -21.79 0.40
CA GLY A 267 -2.28 -22.36 -0.08
C GLY A 267 -1.12 -22.18 0.90
N ALA A 268 -0.97 -20.99 1.50
CA ALA A 268 0.08 -20.72 2.48
C ALA A 268 0.02 -21.70 3.67
N PHE A 269 -1.16 -21.88 4.25
CA PHE A 269 -1.37 -22.80 5.36
C PHE A 269 -1.25 -24.27 4.94
N ALA A 270 -1.70 -24.63 3.74
CA ALA A 270 -1.53 -25.98 3.20
C ALA A 270 -0.03 -26.34 3.07
N HIS A 271 0.78 -25.44 2.52
CA HIS A 271 2.23 -25.63 2.42
C HIS A 271 2.91 -25.64 3.80
N GLY A 272 2.43 -24.85 4.75
CA GLY A 272 2.86 -24.93 6.16
C GLY A 272 2.58 -26.31 6.80
N ALA A 273 1.39 -26.86 6.57
CA ALA A 273 1.03 -28.20 7.03
C ALA A 273 1.89 -29.30 6.37
N ILE A 274 2.13 -29.20 5.06
CA ILE A 274 3.01 -30.14 4.33
C ILE A 274 4.43 -30.08 4.88
N PHE A 275 4.95 -28.88 5.18
CA PHE A 275 6.23 -28.71 5.86
C PHE A 275 6.27 -29.48 7.20
N PHE A 276 5.24 -29.32 8.04
CA PHE A 276 5.20 -30.00 9.34
C PHE A 276 5.21 -31.53 9.21
N ILE A 277 4.64 -32.08 8.15
CA ILE A 277 4.63 -33.53 7.92
C ILE A 277 5.99 -34.00 7.37
N ARG A 278 6.49 -33.35 6.32
CA ARG A 278 7.61 -33.88 5.51
C ARG A 278 8.98 -33.42 5.96
N ASP A 279 9.12 -32.14 6.30
CA ASP A 279 10.42 -31.47 6.37
C ASP A 279 10.77 -31.02 7.80
N TYR A 280 9.78 -30.94 8.70
CA TYR A 280 10.02 -30.55 10.10
C TYR A 280 10.78 -31.64 10.87
N ASN A 281 11.96 -31.24 11.38
CA ASN A 281 12.79 -32.03 12.27
C ASN A 281 12.71 -31.49 13.72
N PRO A 282 12.13 -32.24 14.68
CA PRO A 282 12.07 -31.84 16.09
C PRO A 282 13.43 -31.62 16.75
N GLU A 283 14.43 -32.45 16.44
CA GLU A 283 15.77 -32.35 17.08
C GLU A 283 16.49 -31.06 16.69
N GLN A 284 16.36 -30.65 15.42
CA GLN A 284 16.95 -29.40 14.94
C GLN A 284 16.26 -28.15 15.50
N ASN A 285 14.98 -28.27 15.85
CA ASN A 285 14.15 -27.17 16.32
C ASN A 285 13.86 -27.25 17.83
N GLU A 286 14.64 -28.04 18.57
CA GLU A 286 14.50 -28.19 20.01
C GLU A 286 14.61 -26.83 20.72
N ASP A 287 13.71 -26.60 21.69
CA ASP A 287 13.63 -25.40 22.51
C ASP A 287 13.58 -24.07 21.73
N ASN A 288 13.16 -24.09 20.46
CA ASN A 288 12.97 -22.89 19.66
C ASN A 288 11.49 -22.49 19.56
N VAL A 289 11.22 -21.34 18.94
CA VAL A 289 9.86 -20.81 18.81
C VAL A 289 8.88 -21.75 18.09
N LEU A 290 9.34 -22.60 17.15
CA LEU A 290 8.48 -23.55 16.44
C LEU A 290 8.12 -24.75 17.31
N ALA A 291 9.10 -25.34 18.01
CA ALA A 291 8.83 -26.44 18.94
C ALA A 291 7.90 -25.99 20.06
N ARG A 292 8.19 -24.83 20.66
CA ARG A 292 7.35 -24.24 21.71
C ARG A 292 5.91 -24.09 21.23
N MET A 293 5.67 -23.54 20.03
CA MET A 293 4.33 -23.39 19.45
C MET A 293 3.58 -24.72 19.39
N LEU A 294 4.24 -25.82 19.01
CA LEU A 294 3.62 -27.14 18.92
C LEU A 294 3.28 -27.71 20.30
N GLU A 295 4.06 -27.41 21.34
CA GLU A 295 3.78 -27.85 22.72
C GLU A 295 2.50 -27.27 23.31
N HIS A 296 2.18 -26.01 22.98
CA HIS A 296 0.97 -25.34 23.45
C HIS A 296 -0.10 -25.18 22.36
N LYS A 297 -0.07 -26.02 21.32
CA LYS A 297 -1.05 -25.97 20.22
C LYS A 297 -2.51 -26.06 20.67
N GLU A 298 -2.79 -26.82 21.72
CA GLU A 298 -4.14 -26.98 22.27
C GLU A 298 -4.67 -25.66 22.85
N ALA A 299 -3.80 -24.85 23.45
CA ALA A 299 -4.16 -23.52 23.93
C ALA A 299 -4.49 -22.59 22.74
N ILE A 300 -3.67 -22.59 21.69
CA ILE A 300 -3.91 -21.77 20.49
C ILE A 300 -5.27 -22.13 19.85
N ILE A 301 -5.50 -23.43 19.63
CA ILE A 301 -6.74 -23.93 19.00
C ILE A 301 -7.96 -23.62 19.86
N SER A 302 -7.89 -23.82 21.17
CA SER A 302 -9.01 -23.53 22.08
C SER A 302 -9.36 -22.04 22.16
N HIS A 303 -8.39 -21.14 22.17
CA HIS A 303 -8.65 -19.70 22.16
C HIS A 303 -9.25 -19.24 20.83
N LEU A 304 -8.75 -19.75 19.70
CA LEU A 304 -9.34 -19.48 18.38
C LEU A 304 -10.78 -20.01 18.27
N SER A 305 -11.04 -21.20 18.84
CA SER A 305 -12.39 -21.76 18.93
C SER A 305 -13.31 -20.88 19.78
N TRP A 306 -12.85 -20.43 20.94
CA TRP A 306 -13.62 -19.53 21.80
C TRP A 306 -13.94 -18.21 21.10
N ALA A 307 -12.94 -17.57 20.46
CA ALA A 307 -13.14 -16.33 19.73
C ALA A 307 -14.14 -16.49 18.58
N SER A 308 -14.06 -17.60 17.83
CA SER A 308 -15.00 -17.90 16.74
C SER A 308 -16.43 -18.09 17.26
N LEU A 309 -16.61 -18.83 18.36
CA LEU A 309 -17.92 -19.00 19.00
C LEU A 309 -18.47 -17.69 19.56
N PHE A 310 -17.62 -16.91 20.24
CA PHE A 310 -17.98 -15.61 20.77
C PHE A 310 -18.48 -14.68 19.66
N LEU A 311 -17.71 -14.52 18.58
CA LEU A 311 -18.11 -13.71 17.43
C LEU A 311 -19.38 -14.27 16.77
N GLY A 312 -19.52 -15.59 16.67
CA GLY A 312 -20.69 -16.25 16.08
C GLY A 312 -21.97 -15.94 16.84
N PHE A 313 -21.99 -16.17 18.16
CA PHE A 313 -23.17 -15.91 18.98
C PHE A 313 -23.56 -14.43 18.99
N HIS A 314 -22.60 -13.51 19.11
CA HIS A 314 -22.91 -12.09 19.22
C HIS A 314 -23.28 -11.47 17.86
N THR A 315 -22.59 -11.82 16.78
CA THR A 315 -22.87 -11.25 15.45
C THR A 315 -24.18 -11.78 14.89
N LEU A 316 -24.35 -13.10 14.82
CA LEU A 316 -25.58 -13.71 14.30
C LEU A 316 -26.76 -13.41 15.24
N GLY A 317 -26.53 -13.42 16.56
CA GLY A 317 -27.56 -13.07 17.54
C GLY A 317 -28.10 -11.67 17.34
N LEU A 318 -27.25 -10.68 17.05
CA LEU A 318 -27.68 -9.31 16.74
C LEU A 318 -28.44 -9.21 15.42
N TYR A 319 -28.00 -9.90 14.37
CA TYR A 319 -28.74 -9.96 13.09
C TYR A 319 -30.16 -10.53 13.31
N VAL A 320 -30.27 -11.69 13.95
CA VAL A 320 -31.56 -12.34 14.23
C VAL A 320 -32.44 -11.48 15.13
N HIS A 321 -31.87 -10.87 16.18
CA HIS A 321 -32.60 -9.94 17.05
C HIS A 321 -33.19 -8.78 16.24
N ASN A 322 -32.37 -8.13 15.41
CA ASN A 322 -32.79 -6.97 14.61
C ASN A 322 -33.85 -7.34 13.56
N ASP A 323 -33.74 -8.52 12.93
CA ASP A 323 -34.75 -9.02 12.01
C ASP A 323 -36.08 -9.31 12.71
N VAL A 324 -36.06 -9.91 13.90
CA VAL A 324 -37.27 -10.16 14.70
C VAL A 324 -37.94 -8.86 15.14
N MET A 325 -37.16 -7.85 15.57
CA MET A 325 -37.71 -6.54 15.94
C MET A 325 -38.34 -5.82 14.74
N LEU A 326 -37.77 -5.94 13.54
CA LEU A 326 -38.39 -5.43 12.31
C LEU A 326 -39.68 -6.18 11.97
N ALA A 327 -39.66 -7.51 12.04
CA ALA A 327 -40.82 -8.34 11.76
C ALA A 327 -41.99 -8.04 12.73
N PHE A 328 -41.69 -7.67 13.97
CA PHE A 328 -42.69 -7.23 14.96
C PHE A 328 -43.14 -5.77 14.80
N GLY A 329 -42.61 -5.03 13.83
CA GLY A 329 -42.98 -3.64 13.58
C GLY A 329 -42.47 -2.67 14.64
N THR A 330 -41.42 -3.03 15.38
CA THR A 330 -40.78 -2.20 16.42
C THR A 330 -39.31 -1.91 16.07
N PRO A 331 -39.02 -1.16 14.98
CA PRO A 331 -37.66 -0.87 14.55
C PRO A 331 -36.83 -0.11 15.61
N GLU A 332 -37.48 0.66 16.49
CA GLU A 332 -36.83 1.40 17.57
C GLU A 332 -36.20 0.49 18.65
N LYS A 333 -36.56 -0.80 18.68
CA LYS A 333 -36.00 -1.81 19.59
C LYS A 333 -34.83 -2.58 18.99
N GLN A 334 -34.42 -2.24 17.77
CA GLN A 334 -33.17 -2.75 17.21
C GLN A 334 -31.97 -2.29 18.05
N ILE A 335 -30.96 -3.13 18.12
CA ILE A 335 -29.69 -2.80 18.74
C ILE A 335 -28.75 -2.32 17.63
N LEU A 336 -28.56 -1.00 17.57
CA LEU A 336 -27.67 -0.34 16.63
C LEU A 336 -26.42 0.12 17.37
N ILE A 337 -25.28 -0.48 17.07
CA ILE A 337 -24.00 -0.20 17.73
C ILE A 337 -23.11 0.59 16.78
N GLU A 338 -22.70 1.79 17.19
CA GLU A 338 -21.80 2.63 16.40
C GLU A 338 -20.34 2.13 16.46
N PRO A 339 -19.62 2.08 15.32
CA PRO A 339 -18.22 1.69 15.27
C PRO A 339 -17.28 2.83 15.68
N ILE A 340 -17.38 3.28 16.94
CA ILE A 340 -16.66 4.46 17.48
C ILE A 340 -15.15 4.40 17.22
N PHE A 341 -14.52 3.22 17.33
CA PHE A 341 -13.08 3.09 17.07
C PHE A 341 -12.71 3.39 15.62
N ALA A 342 -13.51 2.91 14.66
CA ALA A 342 -13.25 3.18 13.26
C ALA A 342 -13.58 4.64 12.90
N GLN A 343 -14.63 5.22 13.49
CA GLN A 343 -14.96 6.64 13.34
C GLN A 343 -13.84 7.53 13.91
N TRP A 344 -13.26 7.13 15.05
CA TRP A 344 -12.11 7.79 15.65
C TRP A 344 -10.88 7.71 14.74
N ILE A 345 -10.60 6.57 14.09
CA ILE A 345 -9.51 6.45 13.11
C ILE A 345 -9.74 7.39 11.92
N GLN A 346 -10.97 7.45 11.39
CA GLN A 346 -11.30 8.36 10.29
C GLN A 346 -11.08 9.83 10.70
N SER A 347 -11.47 10.21 11.92
CA SER A 347 -11.20 11.56 12.44
C SER A 347 -9.73 11.82 12.74
N ALA A 348 -8.98 10.83 13.24
CA ALA A 348 -7.54 10.93 13.39
C ALA A 348 -6.84 11.19 12.04
N HIS A 349 -7.46 10.75 10.94
CA HIS A 349 -7.04 11.03 9.57
C HIS A 349 -7.68 12.31 8.97
N GLY A 350 -8.37 13.15 9.74
CA GLY A 350 -8.87 14.44 9.28
C GLY A 350 -10.33 14.47 8.81
N LYS A 351 -11.09 13.37 8.98
CA LYS A 351 -12.53 13.38 8.74
C LYS A 351 -13.27 14.13 9.85
N THR A 352 -13.96 15.20 9.49
CA THR A 352 -14.58 16.13 10.45
C THR A 352 -16.02 15.80 10.80
N SER A 353 -16.68 14.93 10.03
CA SER A 353 -18.11 14.64 10.14
C SER A 353 -18.55 14.02 11.47
N TYR A 354 -17.65 13.36 12.21
CA TYR A 354 -17.97 12.70 13.49
C TYR A 354 -17.80 13.59 14.72
N GLY A 355 -17.25 14.80 14.58
CA GLY A 355 -17.08 15.74 15.70
C GLY A 355 -15.97 15.40 16.69
N PHE A 356 -15.08 14.45 16.39
CA PHE A 356 -13.86 14.23 17.18
C PHE A 356 -12.79 15.27 16.84
N ASP A 357 -12.18 15.87 17.86
CA ASP A 357 -11.04 16.78 17.75
C ASP A 357 -9.74 16.05 18.14
N VAL A 358 -9.15 15.30 17.20
CA VAL A 358 -8.00 14.43 17.43
C VAL A 358 -7.06 14.40 16.23
N LEU A 359 -5.74 14.47 16.49
CA LEU A 359 -4.69 14.40 15.47
C LEU A 359 -4.94 15.33 14.26
N LEU A 360 -5.27 14.80 13.08
CA LEU A 360 -5.43 15.58 11.86
C LEU A 360 -6.81 16.25 11.73
N SER A 361 -7.83 15.88 12.49
CA SER A 361 -9.06 16.68 12.56
C SER A 361 -8.89 17.94 13.40
N SER A 362 -7.84 17.98 14.25
CA SER A 362 -7.51 19.13 15.07
C SER A 362 -6.58 20.11 14.35
N THR A 363 -7.09 21.29 14.01
CA THR A 363 -6.32 22.31 13.29
C THR A 363 -5.17 22.93 14.09
N SER A 364 -5.09 22.64 15.40
CA SER A 364 -4.04 23.15 16.31
C SER A 364 -2.96 22.11 16.63
N GLY A 365 -3.15 20.85 16.21
CA GLY A 365 -2.27 19.73 16.57
C GLY A 365 -0.88 19.79 15.93
N PRO A 366 0.17 19.24 16.58
CA PRO A 366 1.51 19.14 15.98
C PRO A 366 1.53 18.38 14.64
N ALA A 367 0.74 17.30 14.54
CA ALA A 367 0.61 16.51 13.31
C ALA A 367 0.01 17.32 12.15
N PHE A 368 -1.05 18.10 12.43
CA PHE A 368 -1.66 19.00 11.47
C PHE A 368 -0.67 20.08 11.01
N ASN A 369 0.03 20.72 11.96
CA ASN A 369 0.99 21.77 11.66
C ASN A 369 2.17 21.29 10.81
N ALA A 370 2.63 20.04 11.00
CA ALA A 370 3.71 19.46 10.23
C ALA A 370 3.32 19.20 8.75
N GLY A 371 2.07 18.78 8.49
CA GLY A 371 1.60 18.45 7.14
C GLY A 371 1.02 19.64 6.36
N ARG A 372 0.70 20.76 7.03
CA ARG A 372 -0.13 21.87 6.50
C ARG A 372 0.34 22.47 5.17
N SER A 373 1.63 22.43 4.86
CA SER A 373 2.19 23.14 3.69
C SER A 373 2.40 22.28 2.44
N ILE A 374 2.22 20.95 2.52
CA ILE A 374 2.54 20.04 1.40
C ILE A 374 1.31 19.21 1.03
N TRP A 375 1.10 18.07 1.68
CA TRP A 375 0.08 17.09 1.28
C TRP A 375 -1.26 17.28 2.00
N LEU A 376 -1.25 17.89 3.20
CA LEU A 376 -2.42 17.91 4.08
C LEU A 376 -3.63 18.67 3.53
N PRO A 377 -3.49 19.84 2.87
CA PRO A 377 -4.65 20.53 2.29
C PRO A 377 -5.41 19.67 1.26
N GLY A 378 -4.68 19.05 0.32
CA GLY A 378 -5.27 18.15 -0.68
C GLY A 378 -5.93 16.92 -0.04
N TRP A 379 -5.26 16.33 0.96
CA TRP A 379 -5.79 15.22 1.73
C TRP A 379 -7.09 15.56 2.47
N LEU A 380 -7.14 16.70 3.17
CA LEU A 380 -8.32 17.13 3.92
C LEU A 380 -9.50 17.45 3.00
N ASN A 381 -9.23 17.99 1.82
CA ASN A 381 -10.26 18.18 0.80
C ASN A 381 -10.81 16.82 0.34
N ALA A 382 -9.94 15.86 0.03
CA ALA A 382 -10.35 14.54 -0.46
C ALA A 382 -11.11 13.72 0.60
N VAL A 383 -10.67 13.70 1.86
CA VAL A 383 -11.29 12.87 2.92
C VAL A 383 -12.65 13.38 3.41
N ASN A 384 -12.91 14.68 3.23
CA ASN A 384 -14.19 15.32 3.58
C ASN A 384 -15.12 15.47 2.36
N GLU A 385 -14.70 15.03 1.17
CA GLU A 385 -15.54 14.97 -0.02
C GLU A 385 -16.44 13.72 0.05
N ASN A 386 -17.74 13.89 -0.24
CA ASN A 386 -18.72 12.81 -0.14
C ASN A 386 -18.95 12.08 -1.47
N SER A 387 -18.40 12.59 -2.57
CA SER A 387 -18.55 11.99 -3.90
C SER A 387 -17.52 10.91 -4.22
N ASN A 388 -16.49 10.72 -3.38
CA ASN A 388 -15.45 9.71 -3.59
C ASN A 388 -15.57 8.54 -2.61
N SER A 389 -14.71 7.54 -2.78
CA SER A 389 -14.65 6.31 -1.99
C SER A 389 -13.64 6.38 -0.83
N LEU A 390 -13.01 7.54 -0.59
CA LEU A 390 -11.98 7.70 0.43
C LEU A 390 -12.63 7.88 1.81
N PHE A 391 -12.38 6.92 2.72
CA PHE A 391 -12.93 6.92 4.08
C PHE A 391 -14.45 7.18 4.11
N LEU A 392 -15.21 6.31 3.45
CA LEU A 392 -16.68 6.34 3.47
C LEU A 392 -17.22 6.47 4.90
N THR A 393 -18.35 7.18 5.03
CA THR A 393 -19.02 7.30 6.33
C THR A 393 -19.48 5.92 6.80
N ILE A 394 -19.16 5.58 8.05
CA ILE A 394 -19.43 4.26 8.65
C ILE A 394 -20.42 4.38 9.80
N GLY A 395 -21.34 3.42 9.87
CA GLY A 395 -22.39 3.38 10.88
C GLY A 395 -22.66 1.97 11.42
N PRO A 396 -23.83 1.74 12.03
CA PRO A 396 -24.14 0.48 12.70
C PRO A 396 -24.20 -0.75 11.78
N GLY A 397 -24.60 -0.55 10.51
CA GLY A 397 -24.56 -1.62 9.51
C GLY A 397 -23.13 -2.09 9.23
N ASP A 398 -22.21 -1.14 9.11
CA ASP A 398 -20.78 -1.43 8.90
C ASP A 398 -20.18 -2.17 10.10
N PHE A 399 -20.57 -1.79 11.33
CA PHE A 399 -20.15 -2.49 12.54
C PHE A 399 -20.49 -3.99 12.47
N LEU A 400 -21.74 -4.33 12.13
CA LEU A 400 -22.20 -5.72 12.09
C LEU A 400 -21.50 -6.54 10.99
N VAL A 401 -21.35 -5.98 9.78
CA VAL A 401 -20.68 -6.71 8.69
C VAL A 401 -19.19 -6.92 8.96
N HIS A 402 -18.51 -5.95 9.59
CA HIS A 402 -17.09 -6.13 9.97
C HIS A 402 -16.92 -7.22 11.05
N HIS A 403 -17.86 -7.35 11.98
CA HIS A 403 -17.87 -8.47 12.94
C HIS A 403 -18.14 -9.82 12.26
N ALA A 404 -18.99 -9.85 11.23
CA ALA A 404 -19.21 -11.05 10.41
C ALA A 404 -17.95 -11.43 9.60
N ILE A 405 -17.23 -10.46 9.05
CA ILE A 405 -15.93 -10.66 8.40
C ILE A 405 -14.91 -11.20 9.41
N ALA A 406 -14.84 -10.60 10.60
CA ALA A 406 -13.96 -11.08 11.67
C ALA A 406 -14.29 -12.52 12.06
N LEU A 407 -15.57 -12.89 12.19
CA LEU A 407 -16.01 -14.26 12.43
C LEU A 407 -15.51 -15.21 11.34
N GLY A 408 -15.70 -14.85 10.06
CA GLY A 408 -15.24 -15.64 8.92
C GLY A 408 -13.73 -15.84 8.93
N LEU A 409 -12.96 -14.79 9.17
CA LEU A 409 -11.49 -14.84 9.23
C LEU A 409 -10.98 -15.68 10.40
N HIS A 410 -11.55 -15.52 11.60
CA HIS A 410 -11.15 -16.30 12.79
C HIS A 410 -11.49 -17.79 12.63
N THR A 411 -12.67 -18.10 12.10
CA THR A 411 -13.10 -19.48 11.86
C THR A 411 -12.24 -20.14 10.77
N THR A 412 -11.94 -19.43 9.68
CA THR A 412 -11.06 -19.92 8.63
C THR A 412 -9.64 -20.16 9.16
N THR A 413 -9.12 -19.23 9.95
CA THR A 413 -7.81 -19.36 10.62
C THR A 413 -7.79 -20.56 11.56
N LEU A 414 -8.84 -20.77 12.36
CA LEU A 414 -8.97 -21.94 13.24
C LEU A 414 -8.87 -23.24 12.46
N ILE A 415 -9.60 -23.37 11.34
CA ILE A 415 -9.60 -24.58 10.51
C ILE A 415 -8.19 -24.84 9.94
N LEU A 416 -7.58 -23.82 9.35
CA LEU A 416 -6.27 -23.93 8.71
C LEU A 416 -5.13 -24.18 9.72
N VAL A 417 -5.11 -23.46 10.84
CA VAL A 417 -4.11 -23.60 11.90
C VAL A 417 -4.24 -24.96 12.57
N LYS A 418 -5.45 -25.39 12.93
CA LYS A 418 -5.66 -26.73 13.50
C LYS A 418 -5.17 -27.82 12.53
N GLY A 419 -5.49 -27.69 11.25
CA GLY A 419 -5.01 -28.60 10.20
C GLY A 419 -3.49 -28.73 10.18
N ALA A 420 -2.76 -27.61 10.30
CA ALA A 420 -1.30 -27.60 10.33
C ALA A 420 -0.70 -28.13 11.65
N LEU A 421 -1.24 -27.74 12.81
CA LEU A 421 -0.70 -28.12 14.13
C LEU A 421 -0.98 -29.59 14.51
N ASP A 422 -2.08 -30.17 14.00
CA ASP A 422 -2.44 -31.59 14.19
C ASP A 422 -1.99 -32.48 13.02
N ALA A 423 -1.23 -31.93 12.07
CA ALA A 423 -0.80 -32.63 10.86
C ALA A 423 0.11 -33.84 11.18
N ARG A 424 1.01 -33.69 12.16
CA ARG A 424 1.93 -34.77 12.55
C ARG A 424 1.29 -35.84 13.43
N GLY A 425 0.30 -35.45 14.22
CA GLY A 425 -0.32 -36.32 15.21
C GLY A 425 -1.30 -35.57 16.10
N SER A 426 -2.30 -36.31 16.57
CA SER A 426 -3.35 -35.85 17.49
C SER A 426 -3.60 -36.92 18.55
N LYS A 427 -4.37 -36.60 19.60
CA LYS A 427 -4.76 -37.61 20.61
C LYS A 427 -5.50 -38.81 20.00
N LEU A 428 -6.27 -38.59 18.93
CA LEU A 428 -7.05 -39.63 18.26
C LEU A 428 -6.20 -40.50 17.32
N MET A 429 -5.24 -39.90 16.61
CA MET A 429 -4.33 -40.56 15.66
C MET A 429 -2.92 -39.98 15.87
N PRO A 430 -2.09 -40.60 16.74
CA PRO A 430 -0.76 -40.09 17.08
C PRO A 430 0.26 -40.23 15.94
N ASP A 431 0.11 -41.24 15.10
CA ASP A 431 0.97 -41.65 13.98
C ASP A 431 0.59 -41.02 12.63
N LYS A 432 -0.17 -39.92 12.65
CA LYS A 432 -0.71 -39.28 11.44
C LYS A 432 0.36 -38.92 10.41
N LYS A 433 1.55 -38.49 10.85
CA LYS A 433 2.68 -38.16 9.96
C LYS A 433 3.05 -39.30 8.99
N ASP A 434 2.84 -40.56 9.38
CA ASP A 434 3.29 -41.73 8.63
C ASP A 434 2.41 -42.01 7.39
N PHE A 435 1.22 -41.40 7.33
CA PHE A 435 0.26 -41.51 6.23
C PHE A 435 0.42 -40.39 5.18
N GLY A 436 1.26 -39.39 5.46
CA GLY A 436 1.45 -38.23 4.59
C GLY A 436 0.32 -37.19 4.68
N TYR A 437 0.32 -36.22 3.76
CA TYR A 437 -0.61 -35.08 3.79
C TYR A 437 -2.03 -35.41 3.31
N SER A 438 -2.15 -36.28 2.31
CA SER A 438 -3.43 -36.62 1.68
C SER A 438 -3.73 -38.10 1.81
N PHE A 439 -4.66 -38.43 2.70
CA PHE A 439 -5.18 -39.78 2.90
C PHE A 439 -6.67 -39.68 3.29
N PRO A 440 -7.52 -40.66 2.92
CA PRO A 440 -8.96 -40.52 3.08
C PRO A 440 -9.44 -40.67 4.52
N CYS A 441 -8.92 -41.65 5.27
CA CYS A 441 -9.26 -41.91 6.68
C CYS A 441 -8.35 -42.99 7.30
N ASP A 442 -8.38 -43.11 8.63
CA ASP A 442 -7.75 -44.21 9.41
C ASP A 442 -8.76 -45.34 9.74
N GLY A 443 -9.62 -45.67 8.77
CA GLY A 443 -10.65 -46.70 8.89
C GLY A 443 -11.87 -46.35 9.77
N PRO A 444 -12.81 -47.30 9.97
CA PRO A 444 -14.07 -47.06 10.67
C PRO A 444 -13.99 -47.17 12.21
N GLY A 445 -12.82 -47.51 12.75
CA GLY A 445 -12.61 -47.66 14.20
C GLY A 445 -12.76 -46.33 14.97
N ARG A 446 -12.76 -46.41 16.31
CA ARG A 446 -12.71 -45.25 17.22
C ARG A 446 -13.84 -44.19 17.04
N GLY A 447 -15.01 -44.59 16.53
CA GLY A 447 -16.19 -43.71 16.44
C GLY A 447 -16.47 -43.08 15.06
N ARG A 448 -15.79 -43.55 14.00
CA ARG A 448 -15.86 -43.16 12.56
C ARG A 448 -15.01 -41.95 12.15
N PHE A 449 -14.16 -42.21 11.16
CA PHE A 449 -13.32 -41.25 10.45
C PHE A 449 -13.91 -41.04 9.04
N ARG A 450 -14.75 -40.02 8.87
CA ARG A 450 -14.90 -39.32 7.58
C ARG A 450 -14.37 -37.91 7.79
N LEU A 451 -13.38 -37.55 6.98
CA LEU A 451 -12.84 -36.19 6.86
C LEU A 451 -13.94 -35.19 6.53
#